data_AF-A0A3D5U9T9-F1
#
_entry.id   AF-A0A3D5U9T9-F1
#
_cell.length_a   1.000
_cell.length_b   1.000
_cell.length_c   1.000
_cell.angle_alpha   90.00
_cell.angle_beta   90.00
_cell.angle_gamma   90.00
#
_symmetry.space_group_name_H-M   'P 1'
#
loop_
_entity.id
_entity.type
_entity.pdbx_description
1 polymer ?
#
loop_
_entity_poly.entity_id
_entity_poly.type
_entity_poly.pdbx_seq_one_letter_code
_entity_poly.pdbx_strand_id
1 'polypeptide(L)'
;MKEHSGNSIAKGLAAGIAVYINQRGMDIPLHSINLDEIQKEKEAYLQACAKSAAEIKEHLGAHSMNKNEMEILSSHLDILADPEIRKNILAKILEEYKNAALAIDEAYGEAIDFFSGMENQMFSQRAADFKDVRNRLLRKILKLESDPFALLGP
;
A
#
# COMPACT_ATOMS: atom_id res chain seq x y z
N MET A 1 -23.38 5.75 -27.30
CA MET A 1 -21.90 5.82 -27.40
C MET A 1 -21.47 7.03 -26.58
N LYS A 2 -20.58 6.87 -25.59
CA LYS A 2 -20.06 7.98 -24.78
C LYS A 2 -18.62 8.24 -25.22
N GLU A 3 -18.32 9.48 -25.58
CA GLU A 3 -16.95 9.94 -25.82
C GLU A 3 -16.42 10.60 -24.55
N HIS A 4 -15.15 10.35 -24.25
CA HIS A 4 -14.44 10.92 -23.10
C HIS A 4 -13.14 11.53 -23.60
N SER A 5 -12.88 12.79 -23.28
CA SER A 5 -11.64 13.51 -23.59
C SER A 5 -10.68 13.52 -22.40
N GLY A 6 -9.38 13.37 -22.64
CA GLY A 6 -8.34 13.39 -21.59
C GLY A 6 -6.98 13.84 -22.09
N ASN A 7 -6.00 13.95 -21.18
CA ASN A 7 -4.62 14.28 -21.52
C ASN A 7 -3.88 13.03 -21.99
N SER A 8 -3.34 13.07 -23.22
CA SER A 8 -2.62 11.93 -23.81
C SER A 8 -1.26 11.75 -23.15
N ILE A 9 -1.05 10.62 -22.48
CA ILE A 9 0.25 10.23 -21.89
C ILE A 9 1.08 9.32 -22.80
N ALA A 10 0.47 8.72 -23.83
CA ALA A 10 1.13 7.91 -24.85
C ALA A 10 0.44 8.07 -26.22
N LYS A 11 1.15 7.80 -27.33
CA LYS A 11 0.59 7.82 -28.69
C LYS A 11 0.11 6.42 -29.09
N GLY A 12 -1.09 6.30 -29.64
CA GLY A 12 -1.60 5.03 -30.18
C GLY A 12 -3.13 4.93 -30.23
N LEU A 13 -3.63 3.85 -30.84
CA LEU A 13 -5.03 3.44 -30.85
C LEU A 13 -5.14 2.08 -30.15
N ALA A 14 -6.03 1.98 -29.16
CA ALA A 14 -6.30 0.73 -28.45
C ALA A 14 -7.80 0.41 -28.53
N ALA A 15 -8.13 -0.85 -28.80
CA ALA A 15 -9.50 -1.37 -28.76
C ALA A 15 -9.51 -2.61 -27.88
N GLY A 16 -10.45 -2.67 -26.93
CA GLY A 16 -10.51 -3.76 -25.96
C GLY A 16 -11.71 -3.63 -25.04
N ILE A 17 -11.83 -4.58 -24.11
CA ILE A 17 -12.88 -4.58 -23.11
C ILE A 17 -12.51 -3.57 -22.02
N ALA A 18 -13.44 -2.68 -21.68
CA ALA A 18 -13.26 -1.77 -20.56
C ALA A 18 -13.40 -2.53 -19.24
N VAL A 19 -12.31 -2.65 -18.49
CA VAL A 19 -12.32 -3.19 -17.13
C VAL A 19 -12.47 -2.04 -16.15
N TYR A 20 -13.55 -2.06 -15.36
CA TYR A 20 -13.76 -1.06 -14.32
C TYR A 20 -13.14 -1.52 -13.01
N ILE A 21 -11.99 -0.93 -12.67
CA ILE A 21 -11.34 -1.15 -11.37
C ILE A 21 -11.99 -0.19 -10.37
N ASN A 22 -12.93 -0.70 -9.57
CA ASN A 22 -13.51 0.06 -8.48
C ASN A 22 -12.52 0.08 -7.32
N GLN A 23 -11.84 1.22 -7.11
CA GLN A 23 -11.13 1.49 -5.87
C GLN A 23 -12.14 1.77 -4.76
N ARG A 24 -12.84 0.73 -4.28
CA ARG A 24 -13.60 0.85 -3.03
C ARG A 24 -12.62 1.17 -1.91
N GLY A 25 -13.01 2.09 -1.03
CA GLY A 25 -12.30 2.26 0.24
C GLY A 25 -12.19 0.92 0.95
N MET A 26 -11.07 0.69 1.63
CA MET A 26 -10.94 -0.49 2.49
C MET A 26 -11.69 -0.19 3.78
N ASP A 27 -12.68 -1.02 4.13
CA ASP A 27 -13.30 -0.95 5.45
C ASP A 27 -12.29 -1.52 6.45
N ILE A 28 -11.70 -0.62 7.24
CA ILE A 28 -10.71 -0.97 8.25
C ILE A 28 -11.47 -1.24 9.55
N PRO A 29 -11.49 -2.49 10.05
CA PRO A 29 -12.24 -2.82 11.24
C PRO A 29 -11.58 -2.15 12.45
N LEU A 30 -12.27 -1.17 13.05
CA LEU A 30 -11.91 -0.66 14.37
C LEU A 30 -12.23 -1.73 15.42
N HIS A 31 -11.20 -2.31 15.99
CA HIS A 31 -11.34 -3.25 17.09
C HIS A 31 -10.17 -3.07 18.08
N SER A 32 -10.53 -2.93 19.36
CA SER A 32 -9.58 -3.03 20.46
C SER A 32 -9.30 -4.51 20.73
N ILE A 33 -8.03 -4.91 20.70
CA ILE A 33 -7.62 -6.30 20.89
C ILE A 33 -7.36 -6.61 22.36
N ASN A 34 -7.44 -7.90 22.73
CA ASN A 34 -7.07 -8.35 24.06
C ASN A 34 -5.54 -8.58 24.19
N LEU A 35 -5.04 -8.70 25.42
CA LEU A 35 -3.62 -8.93 25.71
C LEU A 35 -3.05 -10.19 25.04
N ASP A 36 -3.87 -11.24 24.92
CA ASP A 36 -3.53 -12.50 24.27
C ASP A 36 -3.47 -12.40 22.73
N GLU A 37 -4.08 -11.37 22.15
CA GLU A 37 -4.09 -11.13 20.70
C GLU A 37 -2.92 -10.27 20.22
N ILE A 38 -2.25 -9.54 21.13
CA ILE A 38 -1.13 -8.64 20.82
C ILE A 38 -0.04 -9.35 19.99
N GLN A 39 0.39 -10.53 20.43
CA GLN A 39 1.48 -11.25 19.75
C GLN A 39 1.05 -11.69 18.34
N LYS A 40 -0.21 -12.12 18.20
CA LYS A 40 -0.79 -12.52 16.92
C LYS A 40 -0.88 -11.33 15.95
N GLU A 41 -1.33 -10.16 16.40
CA GLU A 41 -1.42 -8.97 15.56
C GLU A 41 -0.04 -8.43 15.16
N LYS A 42 0.92 -8.46 16.08
CA LYS A 42 2.32 -8.14 15.78
C LYS A 42 2.90 -9.08 14.72
N GLU A 43 2.67 -10.39 14.84
CA GLU A 43 3.10 -11.36 13.84
C GLU A 43 2.41 -11.15 12.49
N ALA A 44 1.11 -10.85 12.49
CA ALA A 44 0.37 -10.54 11.26
C ALA A 44 0.98 -9.34 10.52
N TYR A 45 1.30 -8.26 11.24
CA TYR A 45 2.02 -7.11 10.69
C TYR A 45 3.39 -7.48 10.11
N LEU A 46 4.24 -8.18 10.89
CA LEU A 46 5.57 -8.57 10.43
C LEU A 46 5.53 -9.48 9.21
N GLN A 47 4.58 -10.43 9.17
CA GLN A 47 4.37 -11.30 8.02
C GLN A 47 3.88 -10.51 6.80
N ALA A 48 2.99 -9.53 6.97
CA ALA A 48 2.54 -8.67 5.88
C ALA A 48 3.70 -7.84 5.29
N CYS A 49 4.59 -7.30 6.13
CA CYS A 49 5.80 -6.62 5.68
C CYS A 49 6.76 -7.56 4.94
N ALA A 50 7.02 -8.75 5.49
CA ALA A 50 7.91 -9.73 4.87
C ALA A 50 7.40 -10.17 3.49
N LYS A 51 6.10 -10.49 3.37
CA LYS A 51 5.47 -10.84 2.10
C LYS A 51 5.51 -9.68 1.09
N SER A 52 5.21 -8.46 1.55
CA SER A 52 5.26 -7.26 0.69
C SER A 52 6.66 -7.01 0.15
N ALA A 53 7.68 -7.12 1.01
CA ALA A 53 9.07 -6.93 0.61
C ALA A 53 9.54 -8.03 -0.35
N ALA A 54 9.11 -9.28 -0.15
CA ALA A 54 9.44 -10.38 -1.06
C ALA A 54 8.86 -10.16 -2.46
N GLU A 55 7.57 -9.81 -2.56
CA GLU A 55 6.92 -9.50 -3.84
C GLU A 55 7.57 -8.33 -4.56
N ILE A 56 7.89 -7.24 -3.85
CA ILE A 56 8.57 -6.09 -4.47
C ILE A 56 9.96 -6.48 -5.00
N LYS A 57 10.72 -7.28 -4.26
CA LYS A 57 12.03 -7.79 -4.70
C LYS A 57 11.91 -8.72 -5.91
N GLU A 58 10.86 -9.54 -5.97
CA GLU A 58 10.58 -10.38 -7.13
C GLU A 58 10.31 -9.52 -8.38
N HIS A 59 9.46 -8.49 -8.25
CA HIS A 59 9.20 -7.57 -9.35
C HIS A 59 10.45 -6.82 -9.81
N LEU A 60 11.30 -6.36 -8.89
CA LEU A 60 12.59 -5.72 -9.22
C LEU A 60 13.56 -6.65 -9.98
N GLY A 61 13.44 -7.96 -9.80
CA GLY A 61 14.25 -8.96 -10.53
C GLY A 61 13.72 -9.27 -11.94
N ALA A 62 12.48 -8.89 -12.26
CA ALA A 62 11.87 -9.14 -13.56
C ALA A 62 12.50 -8.24 -14.64
N HIS A 63 12.87 -8.82 -15.78
CA HIS A 63 13.63 -8.15 -16.85
C HIS A 63 12.82 -7.11 -17.67
N SER A 64 11.61 -6.77 -17.22
CA SER A 64 10.66 -5.95 -17.98
C SER A 64 10.47 -4.54 -17.44
N MET A 65 11.19 -4.16 -16.38
CA MET A 65 11.02 -2.85 -15.72
C MET A 65 12.02 -1.80 -16.23
N ASN A 66 11.53 -0.57 -16.41
CA ASN A 66 12.37 0.58 -16.71
C ASN A 66 12.98 1.18 -15.42
N LYS A 67 13.94 2.09 -15.57
CA LYS A 67 14.66 2.70 -14.44
C LYS A 67 13.74 3.42 -13.44
N ASN A 68 12.73 4.14 -13.93
CA ASN A 68 11.82 4.88 -13.07
C ASN A 68 10.95 3.94 -12.25
N GLU A 69 10.46 2.85 -12.85
CA GLU A 69 9.67 1.85 -12.14
C GLU A 69 10.48 1.13 -11.06
N MET A 70 11.77 0.85 -11.32
CA MET A 70 12.68 0.30 -10.32
C MET A 70 12.94 1.27 -9.16
N GLU A 71 13.08 2.56 -9.44
CA GLU A 71 13.24 3.60 -8.40
C GLU A 71 12.01 3.69 -7.50
N ILE A 72 10.79 3.64 -8.07
CA ILE A 72 9.52 3.64 -7.30
C ILE A 72 9.46 2.42 -6.37
N LEU A 73 9.72 1.22 -6.89
CA LEU A 73 9.68 0.01 -6.08
C LEU A 73 10.77 -0.02 -5.00
N SER A 74 11.94 0.57 -5.28
CA SER A 74 13.01 0.70 -4.28
C SER A 74 12.60 1.64 -3.14
N SER A 75 11.98 2.78 -3.46
CA SER A 75 11.36 3.69 -2.47
C SER A 75 10.37 2.94 -1.57
N HIS A 76 9.55 2.06 -2.15
CA HIS A 76 8.58 1.29 -1.36
C HIS A 76 9.25 0.32 -0.37
N LEU A 77 10.42 -0.26 -0.73
CA LEU A 77 11.20 -1.08 0.19
C LEU A 77 11.78 -0.24 1.33
N ASP A 78 12.25 0.97 1.04
CA ASP A 78 12.78 1.89 2.05
C ASP A 78 11.70 2.30 3.05
N ILE A 79 10.50 2.63 2.57
CA ILE A 79 9.34 2.95 3.42
C ILE A 79 8.93 1.74 4.28
N LEU A 80 8.87 0.54 3.71
CA LEU A 80 8.59 -0.69 4.47
C LEU A 80 9.65 -1.00 5.54
N ALA A 81 10.90 -0.59 5.30
CA ALA A 81 12.01 -0.78 6.20
C ALA A 81 12.14 0.33 7.26
N ASP A 82 11.33 1.39 7.18
CA ASP A 82 11.39 2.54 8.07
C ASP A 82 11.24 2.13 9.55
N PRO A 83 12.26 2.35 10.39
CA PRO A 83 12.23 1.95 11.78
C PRO A 83 11.28 2.81 12.63
N GLU A 84 11.03 4.06 12.25
CA GLU A 84 10.14 4.99 12.96
C GLU A 84 8.68 4.61 12.74
N ILE A 85 8.29 4.35 11.49
CA ILE A 85 6.94 3.84 11.17
C ILE A 85 6.71 2.50 11.87
N ARG A 86 7.68 1.60 11.81
CA ARG A 86 7.59 0.30 12.47
C ARG A 86 7.41 0.44 13.98
N LYS A 87 8.17 1.33 14.62
CA LYS A 87 8.05 1.59 16.05
C LYS A 87 6.66 2.13 16.38
N ASN A 88 6.14 3.08 15.60
CA ASN A 88 4.81 3.66 15.80
C ASN A 88 3.71 2.59 15.70
N ILE A 89 3.73 1.76 14.65
CA ILE A 89 2.76 0.65 14.48
C ILE A 89 2.83 -0.33 15.65
N LEU A 90 4.03 -0.73 16.06
CA LEU A 90 4.18 -1.66 17.19
C LEU A 90 3.70 -1.05 18.52
N ALA A 91 3.94 0.24 18.75
CA ALA A 91 3.43 0.94 19.94
C ALA A 91 1.89 0.97 19.93
N LYS A 92 1.25 1.29 18.81
CA LYS A 92 -0.22 1.25 18.67
C LYS A 92 -0.81 -0.14 18.96
N ILE A 93 -0.12 -1.21 18.58
CA ILE A 93 -0.56 -2.58 18.89
C ILE A 93 -0.34 -2.91 20.38
N LEU A 94 0.85 -2.60 20.92
CA LEU A 94 1.27 -3.03 22.25
C LEU A 94 0.68 -2.20 23.39
N GLU A 95 0.56 -0.89 23.19
CA GLU A 95 0.25 0.09 24.23
C GLU A 95 -1.18 0.61 24.09
N GLU A 96 -1.68 0.75 22.86
CA GLU A 96 -3.04 1.24 22.58
C GLU A 96 -4.03 0.11 22.26
N TYR A 97 -3.59 -1.15 22.28
CA TYR A 97 -4.42 -2.32 22.04
C TYR A 97 -5.19 -2.25 20.71
N LYS A 98 -4.57 -1.74 19.65
CA LYS A 98 -5.15 -1.69 18.31
C LYS A 98 -4.81 -2.95 17.52
N ASN A 99 -5.74 -3.44 16.72
CA ASN A 99 -5.42 -4.48 15.74
C ASN A 99 -4.40 -3.98 14.70
N ALA A 100 -3.75 -4.89 13.98
CA ALA A 100 -2.71 -4.54 13.01
C ALA A 100 -3.23 -3.62 11.90
N ALA A 101 -4.46 -3.83 11.43
CA ALA A 101 -5.06 -3.04 10.35
C ALA A 101 -5.19 -1.56 10.75
N LEU A 102 -5.77 -1.29 11.92
CA LEU A 102 -5.94 0.07 12.42
C LEU A 102 -4.59 0.73 12.76
N ALA A 103 -3.67 -0.01 13.39
CA ALA A 103 -2.34 0.49 13.71
C ALA A 103 -1.55 0.92 12.46
N ILE A 104 -1.64 0.13 11.38
CA ILE A 104 -1.04 0.47 10.08
C ILE A 104 -1.71 1.72 9.50
N ASP A 105 -3.04 1.76 9.46
CA ASP A 105 -3.76 2.87 8.83
C ASP A 105 -3.46 4.20 9.50
N GLU A 106 -3.48 4.25 10.83
CA GLU A 106 -3.17 5.46 11.58
C GLU A 106 -1.71 5.88 11.44
N ALA A 107 -0.75 4.96 11.60
CA ALA A 107 0.66 5.32 11.54
C ALA A 107 1.08 5.83 10.15
N TYR A 108 0.57 5.21 9.09
CA TYR A 108 0.78 5.71 7.73
C TYR A 108 -0.06 6.96 7.45
N GLY A 109 -1.27 7.08 8.00
CA GLY A 109 -2.13 8.26 7.90
C GLY A 109 -1.43 9.51 8.46
N GLU A 110 -0.87 9.41 9.66
CA GLU A 110 -0.06 10.46 10.29
C GLU A 110 1.11 10.91 9.40
N ALA A 111 1.83 9.96 8.80
CA ALA A 111 2.93 10.27 7.88
C ALA A 111 2.46 10.90 6.56
N ILE A 112 1.35 10.41 5.99
CA ILE A 112 0.75 10.95 4.76
C ILE A 112 0.29 12.38 4.99
N ASP A 113 -0.38 12.66 6.11
CA ASP A 113 -0.86 14.00 6.47
C ASP A 113 0.32 14.96 6.66
N PHE A 114 1.38 14.51 7.33
CA PHE A 114 2.63 15.26 7.50
C PHE A 114 3.23 15.67 6.14
N PHE A 115 3.41 14.72 5.21
CA PHE A 115 3.98 15.03 3.90
C PHE A 115 3.03 15.83 3.00
N SER A 116 1.72 15.61 3.11
CA SER A 116 0.72 16.34 2.30
C SER A 116 0.59 17.81 2.73
N GLY A 117 0.85 18.12 4.00
CA GLY A 117 0.87 19.49 4.51
C GLY A 117 2.06 20.33 4.04
N MET A 118 3.08 19.71 3.43
CA MET A 118 4.23 20.39 2.85
C MET A 118 3.96 20.62 1.35
N GLU A 119 3.44 21.80 0.97
CA GLU A 119 3.00 22.16 -0.40
C GLU A 119 4.12 22.19 -1.46
N ASN A 120 4.79 21.07 -1.72
CA ASN A 120 5.79 20.91 -2.78
C ASN A 120 5.62 19.54 -3.46
N GLN A 121 5.81 19.51 -4.79
CA GLN A 121 5.70 18.33 -5.65
C GLN A 121 6.47 17.11 -5.13
N MET A 122 7.66 17.31 -4.54
CA MET A 122 8.46 16.20 -3.99
C MET A 122 7.77 15.52 -2.78
N PHE A 123 7.15 16.30 -1.89
CA PHE A 123 6.44 15.76 -0.73
C PHE A 123 5.08 15.17 -1.11
N SER A 124 4.40 15.74 -2.11
CA SER A 124 3.18 15.13 -2.66
C SER A 124 3.46 13.74 -3.25
N GLN A 125 4.61 13.56 -3.91
CA GLN A 125 5.02 12.24 -4.41
C GLN A 125 5.34 11.29 -3.26
N ARG A 126 6.03 11.73 -2.21
CA ARG A 126 6.24 10.94 -0.99
C ARG A 126 4.92 10.52 -0.33
N ALA A 127 3.95 11.42 -0.20
CA ALA A 127 2.65 11.10 0.38
C ALA A 127 1.94 10.00 -0.43
N ALA A 128 2.06 10.03 -1.76
CA ALA A 128 1.54 8.98 -2.63
C ALA A 128 2.25 7.63 -2.41
N ASP A 129 3.59 7.61 -2.34
CA ASP A 129 4.36 6.39 -2.07
C ASP A 129 3.97 5.76 -0.72
N PHE A 130 3.82 6.58 0.33
CA PHE A 130 3.37 6.12 1.66
C PHE A 130 1.94 5.55 1.60
N LYS A 131 1.04 6.21 0.87
CA LYS A 131 -0.33 5.74 0.67
C LYS A 131 -0.36 4.39 -0.05
N ASP A 132 0.51 4.18 -1.02
CA ASP A 132 0.60 2.93 -1.76
C ASP A 132 1.13 1.78 -0.90
N VAL A 133 2.17 2.03 -0.10
CA VAL A 133 2.71 1.05 0.86
C VAL A 133 1.67 0.70 1.92
N ARG A 134 0.98 1.70 2.50
CA ARG A 134 -0.14 1.49 3.44
C ARG A 134 -1.19 0.57 2.82
N ASN A 135 -1.65 0.90 1.62
CA ASN A 135 -2.69 0.12 0.96
C ASN A 135 -2.25 -1.31 0.64
N ARG A 136 -0.97 -1.51 0.28
CA ARG A 136 -0.39 -2.85 0.09
C ARG A 136 -0.46 -3.66 1.38
N LEU A 137 -0.06 -3.08 2.52
CA LEU A 137 -0.09 -3.77 3.80
C LEU A 137 -1.51 -4.09 4.25
N LEU A 138 -2.44 -3.13 4.16
CA LEU A 138 -3.82 -3.31 4.55
C LEU A 138 -4.52 -4.42 3.75
N ARG A 139 -4.30 -4.50 2.43
CA ARG A 139 -4.82 -5.61 1.62
C ARG A 139 -4.35 -6.97 2.13
N LYS A 140 -3.09 -7.09 2.55
CA LYS A 140 -2.56 -8.36 3.09
C LYS A 140 -3.17 -8.70 4.46
N ILE A 141 -3.31 -7.72 5.34
CA ILE A 141 -3.89 -7.93 6.68
C ILE A 141 -5.37 -8.31 6.57
N LEU A 142 -6.12 -7.58 5.72
CA LEU A 142 -7.54 -7.81 5.51
C LEU A 142 -7.83 -9.00 4.58
N LYS A 143 -6.78 -9.69 4.08
CA LYS A 143 -6.89 -10.78 3.09
C LYS A 143 -7.73 -10.42 1.87
N LEU A 144 -7.65 -9.15 1.47
CA LEU A 144 -8.27 -8.68 0.24
C LEU A 144 -7.38 -9.12 -0.91
N GLU A 145 -7.88 -10.01 -1.77
CA GLU A 145 -7.18 -10.39 -3.00
C GLU A 145 -6.88 -9.14 -3.81
N SER A 146 -5.60 -8.95 -4.13
CA SER A 146 -5.10 -7.73 -4.76
C SER A 146 -4.97 -7.86 -6.28
N ASP A 147 -5.54 -8.90 -6.88
CA ASP A 147 -5.49 -9.07 -8.33
C ASP A 147 -6.84 -8.67 -8.98
N PRO A 148 -7.00 -7.39 -9.38
CA PRO A 148 -8.16 -6.96 -10.15
C PRO A 148 -8.24 -7.64 -11.53
N PHE A 149 -7.18 -8.35 -11.96
CA PHE A 149 -7.07 -9.07 -13.22
C PHE A 149 -7.17 -10.59 -13.05
N ALA A 150 -7.24 -11.14 -11.82
CA ALA A 150 -7.40 -12.59 -11.60
C ALA A 150 -8.68 -13.13 -12.24
N LEU A 151 -9.68 -12.27 -12.40
CA LEU A 151 -10.94 -12.57 -13.08
C LEU A 151 -10.82 -12.64 -14.61
N LEU A 152 -9.68 -12.26 -15.19
CA LEU A 152 -9.51 -12.22 -16.64
C LEU A 152 -9.00 -13.53 -17.26
N GLY A 153 -8.54 -14.50 -16.46
CA GLY A 153 -7.99 -15.76 -16.98
C GLY A 153 -6.76 -15.57 -17.88
N PRO A 154 -6.12 -16.65 -18.35
CA PRO A 154 -5.10 -16.59 -19.41
C PRO A 154 -5.69 -16.28 -20.78
#